data_AF-A0A257VVM6-F1
#
_entry.id   AF-A0A257VVM6-F1
#
_cell.length_a   1.000
_cell.length_b   1.000
_cell.length_c   1.000
_cell.angle_alpha   90.00
_cell.angle_beta   90.00
_cell.angle_gamma   90.00
#
_symmetry.space_group_name_H-M   'P 1'
#
loop_
_entity.id
_entity.type
_entity.pdbx_description
1 polymer ?
#
loop_
_entity_poly.entity_id
_entity_poly.type
_entity_poly.pdbx_seq_one_letter_code
_entity_poly.pdbx_strand_id
1 'polypeptide(L)' 'TGQLQVDNSLIARENLTSVLVDRLSKNPDKKIAIFTTPGVSVQQLVSVLDDVYLTGGRNVQVDKVDG' A
#
# COMPACT_ATOMS: atom_id res chain seq x y z
N THR A 1 13.38 -5.14 -8.08
CA THR A 1 12.65 -3.92 -7.66
C THR A 1 11.18 -4.16 -7.92
N GLY A 2 10.32 -3.92 -6.93
CA GLY A 2 8.87 -4.06 -7.07
C GLY A 2 8.26 -2.75 -7.57
N GLN A 3 7.13 -2.82 -8.27
CA GLN A 3 6.35 -1.65 -8.68
C GLN A 3 5.11 -1.55 -7.80
N LEU A 4 4.69 -0.33 -7.47
CA LEU A 4 3.44 -0.07 -6.78
C LEU A 4 2.45 0.51 -7.78
N GLN A 5 1.20 0.09 -7.69
CA GLN A 5 0.12 0.64 -8.50
C GLN A 5 -0.97 1.17 -7.57
N VAL A 6 -1.39 2.42 -7.78
CA VAL A 6 -2.51 3.04 -7.07
C VAL A 6 -3.39 3.74 -8.09
N ASP A 7 -4.71 3.52 -8.01
CA ASP A 7 -5.70 4.05 -8.96
C ASP A 7 -5.30 3.82 -10.43
N ASN A 8 -4.89 2.58 -10.73
CA ASN A 8 -4.42 2.13 -12.04
C ASN A 8 -3.13 2.82 -12.55
N SER A 9 -2.48 3.64 -11.73
CA SER A 9 -1.24 4.35 -12.07
C SER A 9 -0.05 3.75 -11.33
N LEU A 10 1.04 3.48 -12.05
CA LEU A 10 2.29 3.08 -11.42
C LEU A 10 2.87 4.26 -10.65
N ILE A 11 3.22 4.04 -9.39
CA ILE A 11 3.83 5.03 -8.53
C ILE A 11 5.17 4.53 -8.00
N ALA A 12 6.08 5.48 -7.80
CA ALA A 12 7.30 5.24 -7.05
C ALA A 12 6.97 5.14 -5.54
N ARG A 13 7.78 4.40 -4.79
CA ARG A 13 7.52 4.12 -3.37
C ARG A 13 7.56 5.38 -2.52
N GLU A 14 8.48 6.29 -2.84
CA GLU A 14 8.59 7.61 -2.22
C GLU A 14 7.30 8.45 -2.33
N ASN A 15 6.45 8.18 -3.33
CA ASN A 15 5.18 8.88 -3.52
C ASN A 15 4.02 8.23 -2.75
N LEU A 16 4.18 6.99 -2.27
CA LEU A 16 3.12 6.26 -1.57
C LEU A 16 2.69 6.99 -0.29
N THR A 17 3.65 7.47 0.52
CA THR A 17 3.35 8.20 1.77
C THR A 17 2.50 9.43 1.51
N SER A 18 2.80 10.21 0.46
CA SER A 18 2.00 11.41 0.10
C SER A 18 0.56 11.03 -0.26
N VAL A 19 0.38 9.98 -1.05
CA VAL A 19 -0.95 9.45 -1.42
C VAL A 19 -1.73 8.98 -0.19
N LEU A 20 -1.06 8.28 0.73
CA LEU A 20 -1.67 7.80 1.96
C LEU A 20 -2.07 8.95 2.88
N VAL A 21 -1.22 9.98 3.06
CA VAL A 21 -1.52 11.17 3.88
C VAL A 21 -2.75 11.89 3.34
N ASP A 22 -2.82 12.13 2.03
CA ASP A 22 -3.98 12.82 1.43
C ASP A 22 -5.29 12.04 1.64
N ARG A 23 -5.26 10.71 1.52
CA ARG A 23 -6.46 9.86 1.68
C ARG A 23 -6.86 9.71 3.13
N LEU A 24 -5.91 9.47 4.02
CA LEU A 24 -6.16 9.17 5.43
C LEU A 24 -6.46 10.43 6.25
N SER A 25 -5.93 11.59 5.87
CA SER A 25 -6.32 12.87 6.50
C SER A 25 -7.79 13.22 6.24
N LYS A 26 -8.35 12.80 5.09
CA LYS A 26 -9.76 13.00 4.73
C LYS A 26 -10.68 11.92 5.31
N ASN A 27 -10.18 10.70 5.44
CA ASN A 27 -10.93 9.57 5.99
C ASN A 27 -9.97 8.60 6.72
N PRO A 28 -9.76 8.77 8.04
CA PRO A 28 -8.85 7.94 8.82
C PRO A 28 -9.25 6.46 8.88
N ASP A 29 -10.55 6.16 8.77
CA ASP A 29 -11.09 4.82 8.84
C ASP A 29 -11.17 4.13 7.47
N LYS A 30 -10.64 4.76 6.42
CA LYS A 30 -10.66 4.22 5.07
C LYS A 30 -10.03 2.83 5.03
N LYS A 31 -10.77 1.87 4.47
CA LYS A 31 -10.23 0.52 4.20
C LYS A 31 -9.16 0.60 3.13
N ILE A 32 -8.00 0.03 3.41
CA ILE A 32 -6.86 -0.08 2.50
C ILE A 32 -6.76 -1.54 2.08
N ALA A 33 -6.84 -1.80 0.78
CA ALA A 33 -6.59 -3.11 0.22
C ALA A 33 -5.22 -3.11 -0.47
N ILE A 34 -4.38 -4.08 -0.13
CA ILE A 34 -3.07 -4.31 -0.75
C ILE A 34 -3.16 -5.63 -1.51
N PHE A 35 -3.02 -5.57 -2.83
CA PHE A 35 -2.97 -6.74 -3.69
C PHE A 35 -1.52 -7.01 -4.08
N THR A 36 -1.04 -8.22 -3.85
CA THR A 36 0.31 -8.64 -4.21
C THR A 36 0.28 -9.60 -5.39
N THR A 37 1.26 -9.50 -6.29
CA THR A 37 1.44 -10.44 -7.40
C THR A 37 2.43 -11.55 -7.01
N PRO A 38 2.44 -12.69 -7.72
CA PRO A 38 3.50 -13.68 -7.56
C PRO A 38 4.88 -13.04 -7.76
N GLY A 39 5.83 -13.37 -6.89
CA GLY A 39 7.20 -12.84 -6.93
C GLY A 39 7.45 -11.63 -6.04
N VAL A 40 6.43 -11.02 -5.43
CA VAL A 40 6.64 -10.02 -4.36
C VAL A 40 7.21 -10.73 -3.13
N SER A 41 8.35 -10.25 -2.63
CA SER A 41 8.95 -10.81 -1.41
C SER A 41 8.21 -10.33 -0.16
N VAL A 42 8.27 -11.13 0.90
CA VAL A 42 7.72 -10.75 2.21
C VAL A 42 8.28 -9.40 2.68
N GLN A 43 9.58 -9.17 2.46
CA GLN A 43 10.24 -7.92 2.85
C GLN A 43 9.66 -6.71 2.11
N GLN A 44 9.37 -6.84 0.80
CA GLN A 44 8.74 -5.78 0.02
C GLN A 44 7.33 -5.47 0.52
N LEU A 45 6.55 -6.50 0.86
CA LEU A 45 5.22 -6.33 1.44
C LEU A 45 5.30 -5.65 2.81
N VAL A 46 6.19 -6.09 3.69
CA VAL A 46 6.41 -5.49 5.02
C VAL A 46 6.76 -4.01 4.88
N SER A 47 7.65 -3.66 3.95
CA SER A 47 7.96 -2.25 3.72
C SER A 47 6.72 -1.45 3.32
N VAL A 48 5.84 -1.97 2.46
CA VAL A 48 4.57 -1.27 2.11
C VAL A 48 3.65 -1.14 3.31
N LEU A 49 3.54 -2.17 4.14
CA LEU A 49 2.76 -2.14 5.37
C LEU A 49 3.30 -1.09 6.35
N ASP A 50 4.61 -0.98 6.51
CA ASP A 50 5.24 0.03 7.36
C ASP A 50 4.83 1.45 6.93
N ASP A 51 4.86 1.76 5.63
CA ASP A 51 4.43 3.07 5.12
C ASP A 51 2.96 3.34 5.46
N VAL A 52 2.10 2.33 5.32
CA VAL A 52 0.67 2.42 5.63
C VAL A 52 0.44 2.68 7.12
N TYR A 53 1.09 1.90 7.99
CA TYR A 53 0.96 2.03 9.44
C TYR A 53 1.52 3.36 9.96
N LEU A 54 2.70 3.77 9.48
CA LEU A 54 3.33 5.03 9.87
C LEU A 54 2.51 6.26 9.43
N THR A 55 1.74 6.12 8.34
CA THR A 55 0.82 7.16 7.88
C THR A 55 -0.52 7.16 8.64
N GLY A 56 -0.71 6.24 9.59
CA GLY A 56 -1.91 6.13 10.43
C GLY A 56 -3.00 5.23 9.86
N GLY A 57 -2.73 4.46 8.81
CA GLY A 57 -3.66 3.49 8.26
C GLY A 57 -3.82 2.28 9.19
N ARG A 58 -5.06 2.02 9.65
CA ARG A 58 -5.35 0.95 10.62
C ARG A 58 -6.22 -0.18 10.06
N ASN A 59 -6.98 0.11 9.00
CA ASN A 59 -7.94 -0.82 8.40
C ASN A 59 -7.38 -1.44 7.12
N VAL A 60 -6.36 -2.29 7.26
CA VAL A 60 -5.62 -2.88 6.14
C VAL A 60 -6.04 -4.32 5.89
N GLN A 61 -6.34 -4.65 4.64
CA GLN A 61 -6.52 -6.02 4.15
C GLN A 61 -5.42 -6.31 3.13
N VAL A 62 -4.72 -7.42 3.30
CA VAL A 62 -3.73 -7.90 2.35
C VAL A 62 -4.29 -9.12 1.65
N ASP A 63 -4.26 -9.10 0.33
CA ASP A 63 -4.65 -10.22 -0.51
C ASP A 63 -3.52 -10.58 -1.47
N LYS A 64 -3.39 -11.88 -1.72
CA LYS A 64 -2.40 -12.43 -2.65
C LYS A 64 -3.16 -12.80 -3.90
N VAL A 65 -2.83 -12.15 -5.01
CA VAL A 65 -3.32 -12.56 -6.31
C VAL A 65 -2.56 -13.82 -6.68
N ASP A 66 -3.20 -14.97 -6.46
CA ASP A 66 -2.75 -16.22 -7.03
C ASP A 66 -3.01 -16.16 -8.55
N GLY A 67 -1.90 -16.18 -9.31
CA GLY A 67 -1.93 -16.24 -10.77
C GLY A 67 -2.23 -17.65 -11.26
#